data_AF-A0AA39J004-F1
#
_entry.id   AF-A0AA39J004-F1
#
_cell.length_a   1.000
_cell.length_b   1.000
_cell.length_c   1.000
_cell.angle_alpha   90.00
_cell.angle_beta   90.00
_cell.angle_gamma   90.00
#
_symmetry.space_group_name_H-M   'P 1'
#
loop_
_entity.id
_entity.type
_entity.pdbx_description
1 polymer ?
#
loop_
_entity_poly.entity_id
_entity_poly.type
_entity_poly.pdbx_seq_one_letter_code
_entity_poly.pdbx_strand_id
1 'polypeptide(L)'
;MADANTRSSGFWLFGILGVAFVAWNYPYTHRLVVCSPTRNIYTVDEAHPRVECLSVVGSQIIGTGDFSDFSNKNPWIPLTLAPYIPAWVPEFLEWSPEVITIPPTSVVVPGLADSHAHVIQNGFKMQLELEKAKSVSDVIGLIRTYILSHPDVERDPTRWIQGMGWDQTKWPGGEFPTAEDLSKDPLLSSRPIALYRVDVHATWVSPRVLELIGDGMPSEVEGGIIVRDSEGRPTGVFLDNAMSIIPHPKYTEAELSNFFGITMKMALQYGLTSIHDAAAEPEVIEFLMKQAETGILPIRLYLMGSVSSDEYWGSQLPRLINYGRDGRLNLRSVKLFTDGALGSWGAALLAPYSDKPETSGIMRIQQETLSKLVHQFHRDDWQVNIHCIGDKANNVVLDVLEDVVLGRNGSREADITKWRPRIEHSQILTLKDIERVGRLGVIPSVQPTHATSDMWYAEKRLGPDRMKGAYAYQSLLNASPGKVLPLGSDFPVEGVNPLLGFYAAVSRLSVDGSSPHGPNGWYPEQKLTRAQALKGMTLDAAYASFAETDLGSLVPGKKADFVVLDRDIMTVPVGEILEAKVTTTVIDGKVAYGAL
;
A
#
# COMPACT_ATOMS: atom_id res chain seq x y z
N MET A 1 -33.13 -42.97 58.92
CA MET A 1 -31.89 -42.17 58.91
C MET A 1 -30.99 -42.71 57.82
N ALA A 2 -31.15 -42.21 56.59
CA ALA A 2 -30.21 -42.29 55.48
C ALA A 2 -30.83 -41.50 54.31
N ASP A 3 -29.99 -40.79 53.55
CA ASP A 3 -30.28 -40.16 52.26
C ASP A 3 -31.14 -38.89 52.20
N ALA A 4 -30.60 -37.81 52.76
CA ALA A 4 -30.94 -36.45 52.31
C ALA A 4 -29.70 -35.57 52.01
N ASN A 5 -28.48 -36.11 52.05
CA ASN A 5 -27.23 -35.32 51.97
C ASN A 5 -26.44 -35.48 50.66
N THR A 6 -26.95 -36.21 49.66
CA THR A 6 -26.19 -36.54 48.42
C THR A 6 -26.67 -35.82 47.17
N ARG A 7 -27.74 -35.00 47.22
CA ARG A 7 -28.25 -34.25 46.05
C ARG A 7 -27.81 -32.79 45.98
N SER A 8 -27.33 -32.19 47.06
CA SER A 8 -26.80 -30.82 47.03
C SER A 8 -25.33 -30.76 46.57
N SER A 9 -24.52 -31.79 46.85
CA SER A 9 -23.08 -31.80 46.50
C SER A 9 -22.80 -31.95 45.00
N GLY A 10 -23.69 -32.60 44.24
CA GLY A 10 -23.51 -32.80 42.79
C GLY A 10 -23.68 -31.52 41.96
N PHE A 11 -24.64 -30.65 42.29
CA PHE A 11 -24.85 -29.40 41.56
C PHE A 11 -23.74 -28.37 41.80
N TRP A 12 -23.16 -28.35 43.01
CA TRP A 12 -22.00 -27.50 43.31
C TRP A 12 -20.74 -27.99 42.58
N LEU A 13 -20.50 -29.30 42.48
CA LEU A 13 -19.35 -29.82 41.75
C LEU A 13 -19.42 -29.54 40.23
N PHE A 14 -20.60 -29.63 39.61
CA PHE A 14 -20.76 -29.32 38.18
C PHE A 14 -20.61 -27.82 37.88
N GLY A 15 -21.06 -26.94 38.78
CA GLY A 15 -20.83 -25.49 38.66
C GLY A 15 -19.35 -25.12 38.81
N ILE A 16 -18.65 -25.72 39.78
CA ILE A 16 -17.21 -25.50 40.01
C ILE A 16 -16.37 -26.07 38.87
N LEU A 17 -16.70 -27.26 38.35
CA LEU A 17 -16.02 -27.86 37.19
C LEU A 17 -16.31 -27.09 35.89
N GLY A 18 -17.51 -26.52 35.72
CA GLY A 18 -17.84 -25.66 34.58
C GLY A 18 -17.07 -24.33 34.58
N VAL A 19 -16.99 -23.68 35.74
CA VAL A 19 -16.20 -22.43 35.93
C VAL A 19 -14.70 -22.71 35.84
N ALA A 20 -14.23 -23.82 36.41
CA ALA A 20 -12.84 -24.26 36.24
C ALA A 20 -12.53 -24.63 34.79
N PHE A 21 -13.45 -25.22 34.03
CA PHE A 21 -13.27 -25.52 32.61
C PHE A 21 -13.22 -24.25 31.74
N VAL A 22 -14.01 -23.22 32.07
CA VAL A 22 -13.91 -21.90 31.41
C VAL A 22 -12.61 -21.19 31.77
N ALA A 23 -12.18 -21.23 33.04
CA ALA A 23 -10.92 -20.65 33.50
C ALA A 23 -9.68 -21.42 33.02
N TRP A 24 -9.79 -22.74 32.81
CA TRP A 24 -8.71 -23.62 32.33
C TRP A 24 -8.55 -23.58 30.81
N ASN A 25 -9.62 -23.31 30.05
CA ASN A 25 -9.57 -23.15 28.59
C ASN A 25 -9.36 -21.69 28.12
N TYR A 26 -9.37 -20.71 29.02
CA TYR A 26 -8.95 -19.31 28.75
C TYR A 26 -7.64 -18.97 29.48
N PRO A 27 -6.50 -19.60 29.13
CA PRO A 27 -5.22 -19.19 29.67
C PRO A 27 -4.86 -17.82 29.09
N TYR A 28 -4.53 -16.85 29.96
CA TYR A 28 -3.72 -15.66 29.66
C TYR A 28 -4.02 -14.89 28.36
N THR A 29 -5.29 -14.67 28.00
CA THR A 29 -5.62 -13.74 26.91
C THR A 29 -5.17 -12.33 27.32
N HIS A 30 -4.16 -11.78 26.63
CA HIS A 30 -3.68 -10.41 26.85
C HIS A 30 -4.87 -9.44 26.86
N ARG A 31 -5.03 -8.69 27.95
CA ARG A 31 -6.10 -7.71 28.14
C ARG A 31 -5.48 -6.35 28.32
N LEU A 32 -5.81 -5.45 27.41
CA LEU A 32 -5.23 -4.12 27.35
C LEU A 32 -6.37 -3.10 27.29
N VAL A 33 -6.27 -2.05 28.08
CA VAL A 33 -7.08 -0.85 27.94
C VAL A 33 -6.14 0.31 27.62
N VAL A 34 -6.27 0.88 26.44
CA VAL A 34 -5.53 2.09 26.06
C VAL A 34 -6.45 3.29 26.25
N CYS A 35 -6.01 4.28 27.02
CA CYS A 35 -6.77 5.48 27.31
C CYS A 35 -5.98 6.74 26.91
N SER A 36 -6.71 7.77 26.49
CA SER A 36 -6.20 9.10 26.23
C SER A 36 -6.86 10.11 27.17
N PRO A 37 -6.08 10.86 27.97
CA PRO A 37 -6.65 11.83 28.92
C PRO A 37 -7.36 13.00 28.23
N THR A 38 -7.15 13.16 26.92
CA THR A 38 -7.72 14.22 26.08
C THR A 38 -8.79 13.69 25.11
N ARG A 39 -9.31 12.47 25.33
CA ARG A 39 -10.27 11.79 24.44
C ARG A 39 -9.78 11.71 22.99
N ASN A 40 -8.50 11.36 22.83
CA ASN A 40 -7.81 11.40 21.55
C ASN A 40 -7.57 10.00 20.95
N ILE A 41 -8.58 9.14 21.04
CA ILE A 41 -8.65 7.89 20.27
C ILE A 41 -9.65 8.13 19.14
N TYR A 42 -9.15 8.32 17.92
CA TYR A 42 -9.97 8.54 16.74
C TYR A 42 -10.40 7.20 16.14
N THR A 43 -11.71 6.93 16.10
CA THR A 43 -12.23 5.58 15.80
C THR A 43 -12.54 5.35 14.32
N VAL A 44 -12.73 6.42 13.54
CA VAL A 44 -13.31 6.38 12.18
C VAL A 44 -14.77 5.85 12.18
N ASP A 45 -15.44 5.83 13.34
CA ASP A 45 -16.90 5.69 13.45
C ASP A 45 -17.54 7.08 13.43
N GLU A 46 -18.44 7.34 12.49
CA GLU A 46 -19.13 8.64 12.39
C GLU A 46 -20.00 8.93 13.62
N ALA A 47 -20.53 7.90 14.28
CA ALA A 47 -21.35 8.07 15.48
C ALA A 47 -20.49 8.45 16.71
N HIS A 48 -19.29 7.91 16.81
CA HIS A 48 -18.38 8.11 17.94
C HIS A 48 -16.94 8.34 17.47
N PRO A 49 -16.67 9.46 16.76
CA PRO A 49 -15.39 9.66 16.07
C PRO A 49 -14.20 9.79 17.02
N ARG A 50 -14.45 10.15 18.28
CA ARG A 50 -13.45 10.25 19.35
C ARG A 50 -13.95 9.62 20.64
N VAL A 51 -13.12 8.78 21.25
CA VAL A 51 -13.37 8.13 22.54
C VAL A 51 -12.20 8.34 23.49
N GLU A 52 -12.43 8.10 24.78
CA GLU A 52 -11.38 8.18 25.80
C GLU A 52 -10.54 6.92 25.82
N CYS A 53 -11.18 5.75 25.79
CA CYS A 53 -10.55 4.47 25.99
C CYS A 53 -10.98 3.42 24.97
N LEU A 54 -10.05 2.52 24.67
CA LEU A 54 -10.17 1.35 23.81
C LEU A 54 -9.81 0.11 24.64
N SER A 55 -10.69 -0.88 24.69
CA SER A 55 -10.41 -2.17 25.33
C SER A 55 -10.18 -3.28 24.30
N VAL A 56 -9.12 -4.04 24.51
CA VAL A 56 -8.63 -5.11 23.64
C VAL A 56 -8.49 -6.39 24.43
N VAL A 57 -9.00 -7.50 23.89
CA VAL A 57 -8.75 -8.86 24.39
C VAL A 57 -8.28 -9.75 23.27
N GLY A 58 -7.10 -10.33 23.46
CA GLY A 58 -6.42 -11.07 22.40
C GLY A 58 -6.16 -10.14 21.21
N SER A 59 -6.75 -10.47 20.06
CA SER A 59 -6.61 -9.69 18.82
C SER A 59 -7.78 -8.76 18.52
N GLN A 60 -8.80 -8.70 19.38
CA GLN A 60 -10.06 -8.01 19.09
C GLN A 60 -10.30 -6.84 20.02
N ILE A 61 -10.92 -5.81 19.46
CA ILE A 61 -11.53 -4.70 20.18
C ILE A 61 -12.85 -5.18 20.75
N ILE A 62 -13.04 -5.05 22.05
CA ILE A 62 -14.26 -5.48 22.74
C ILE A 62 -15.08 -4.31 23.28
N GLY A 63 -14.50 -3.11 23.35
CA GLY A 63 -15.21 -1.91 23.78
C GLY A 63 -14.46 -0.63 23.44
N THR A 64 -15.22 0.43 23.20
CA THR A 64 -14.76 1.82 23.08
C THR A 64 -15.69 2.72 23.88
N GLY A 65 -15.17 3.78 24.51
CA GLY A 65 -16.00 4.66 25.33
C GLY A 65 -15.19 5.51 26.31
N ASP A 66 -15.84 5.91 27.40
CA ASP A 66 -15.22 6.68 28.49
C ASP A 66 -14.56 5.74 29.49
N PHE A 67 -13.57 6.19 30.25
CA PHE A 67 -12.90 5.34 31.25
C PHE A 67 -13.90 4.75 32.26
N SER A 68 -14.93 5.53 32.62
CA SER A 68 -16.01 5.09 33.51
C SER A 68 -16.82 3.91 32.98
N ASP A 69 -16.89 3.73 31.66
CA ASP A 69 -17.57 2.59 31.04
C ASP A 69 -16.83 1.27 31.29
N PHE A 70 -15.51 1.36 31.50
CA PHE A 70 -14.62 0.23 31.78
C PHE A 70 -14.37 0.03 33.28
N SER A 71 -14.46 1.08 34.09
CA SER A 71 -14.20 1.01 35.54
C SER A 71 -15.40 0.50 36.36
N ASN A 72 -16.64 0.73 35.91
CA ASN A 72 -17.86 0.43 36.67
C ASN A 72 -18.56 -0.87 36.25
N LYS A 73 -18.09 -1.51 35.18
CA LYS A 73 -18.62 -2.79 34.70
C LYS A 73 -17.46 -3.74 34.77
N ASN A 74 -17.59 -4.85 35.51
CA ASN A 74 -16.76 -6.01 35.23
C ASN A 74 -17.21 -6.48 33.84
N PRO A 75 -16.51 -6.14 32.73
CA PRO A 75 -17.09 -6.17 31.38
C PRO A 75 -17.45 -7.59 30.91
N TRP A 76 -17.15 -8.58 31.73
CA TRP A 76 -17.08 -10.00 31.43
C TRP A 76 -18.14 -10.84 32.13
N ILE A 77 -18.98 -10.22 32.97
CA ILE A 77 -20.16 -10.87 33.55
C ILE A 77 -21.39 -10.29 32.85
N PRO A 78 -22.12 -11.08 32.02
CA PRO A 78 -23.42 -10.67 31.52
C PRO A 78 -24.30 -10.22 32.68
N LEU A 79 -24.97 -9.07 32.58
CA LEU A 79 -25.83 -8.53 33.65
C LEU A 79 -26.86 -9.55 34.18
N THR A 80 -27.22 -10.52 33.34
CA THR A 80 -28.14 -11.62 33.64
C THR A 80 -27.55 -12.71 34.55
N LEU A 81 -26.23 -12.85 34.60
CA LEU A 81 -25.51 -13.87 35.38
C LEU A 81 -24.92 -13.31 36.68
N ALA A 82 -24.77 -11.99 36.80
CA ALA A 82 -24.27 -11.31 37.98
C ALA A 82 -24.93 -11.70 39.31
N PRO A 83 -26.26 -11.91 39.43
CA PRO A 83 -26.88 -12.30 40.69
C PRO A 83 -26.71 -13.79 41.05
N TYR A 84 -26.18 -14.61 40.15
CA TYR A 84 -25.98 -16.05 40.34
C TYR A 84 -24.53 -16.43 40.65
N ILE A 85 -23.61 -15.46 40.68
CA ILE A 85 -22.22 -15.68 41.06
C ILE A 85 -22.13 -15.68 42.59
N PRO A 86 -21.75 -16.82 43.23
CA PRO A 86 -21.65 -16.89 44.68
C PRO A 86 -20.56 -15.94 45.21
N ALA A 87 -20.83 -15.26 46.32
CA ALA A 87 -19.90 -14.30 46.95
C ALA A 87 -18.55 -14.91 47.42
N TRP A 88 -18.38 -16.23 47.34
CA TRP A 88 -17.16 -16.96 47.70
C TRP A 88 -16.32 -17.34 46.47
N VAL A 89 -16.77 -17.04 45.25
CA VAL A 89 -15.92 -17.06 44.06
C VAL A 89 -14.81 -16.04 44.30
N PRO A 90 -13.54 -16.46 44.45
CA PRO A 90 -12.52 -15.57 44.98
C PRO A 90 -12.24 -14.42 44.01
N GLU A 91 -11.77 -13.29 44.57
CA GLU A 91 -11.18 -12.13 43.87
C GLU A 91 -10.13 -12.51 42.80
N PHE A 92 -9.69 -13.77 42.71
CA PHE A 92 -8.81 -14.25 41.63
C PHE A 92 -9.42 -14.19 40.22
N LEU A 93 -10.75 -14.09 40.09
CA LEU A 93 -11.44 -13.83 38.82
C LEU A 93 -11.49 -12.33 38.46
N GLU A 94 -11.09 -11.44 39.36
CA GLU A 94 -10.86 -10.02 39.09
C GLU A 94 -9.44 -9.80 38.55
N TRP A 95 -9.21 -10.21 37.30
CA TRP A 95 -8.03 -9.75 36.57
C TRP A 95 -8.24 -8.31 36.09
N SER A 96 -7.57 -7.37 36.75
CA SER A 96 -7.51 -5.97 36.32
C SER A 96 -6.80 -5.89 34.97
N PRO A 97 -7.40 -5.29 33.93
CA PRO A 97 -6.70 -5.10 32.67
C PRO A 97 -5.47 -4.21 32.88
N GLU A 98 -4.44 -4.41 32.07
CA GLU A 98 -3.36 -3.43 31.98
C GLU A 98 -3.95 -2.15 31.38
N VAL A 99 -3.93 -1.06 32.14
CA VAL A 99 -4.40 0.26 31.69
C VAL A 99 -3.19 1.08 31.29
N ILE A 100 -3.08 1.37 30.00
CA ILE A 100 -2.05 2.22 29.42
C ILE A 100 -2.65 3.57 29.11
N THR A 101 -2.03 4.64 29.60
CA THR A 101 -2.43 6.01 29.29
C THR A 101 -1.43 6.63 28.31
N ILE A 102 -1.89 6.98 27.11
CA ILE A 102 -1.02 7.65 26.13
C ILE A 102 -0.79 9.12 26.51
N PRO A 103 0.31 9.74 26.05
CA PRO A 103 0.57 11.15 26.30
C PRO A 103 -0.58 12.07 25.86
N PRO A 104 -0.86 13.19 26.54
CA PRO A 104 -1.96 14.10 26.19
C PRO A 104 -1.89 14.70 24.78
N THR A 105 -0.68 14.82 24.23
CA THR A 105 -0.45 15.32 22.86
C THR A 105 -0.71 14.26 21.80
N SER A 106 -0.58 12.98 22.16
CA SER A 106 -0.68 11.85 21.23
C SER A 106 -2.11 11.59 20.78
N VAL A 107 -2.24 10.99 19.61
CA VAL A 107 -3.51 10.46 19.08
C VAL A 107 -3.37 8.97 18.78
N VAL A 108 -4.41 8.20 19.08
CA VAL A 108 -4.58 6.84 18.56
C VAL A 108 -5.47 6.89 17.33
N VAL A 109 -5.04 6.28 16.23
CA VAL A 109 -5.84 6.13 14.99
C VAL A 109 -5.90 4.65 14.60
N PRO A 110 -6.87 4.20 13.77
CA PRO A 110 -6.85 2.82 13.28
C PRO A 110 -5.55 2.54 12.51
N GLY A 111 -5.16 1.27 12.44
CA GLY A 111 -4.00 0.82 11.68
C GLY A 111 -4.03 1.37 10.26
N LEU A 112 -2.94 2.05 9.86
CA LEU A 112 -2.89 2.69 8.55
C LEU A 112 -2.74 1.63 7.46
N ALA A 113 -3.39 1.85 6.34
CA ALA A 113 -3.33 1.01 5.16
C ALA A 113 -2.84 1.83 3.96
N ASP A 114 -1.98 1.23 3.16
CA ASP A 114 -1.64 1.74 1.84
C ASP A 114 -2.45 0.98 0.78
N SER A 115 -3.35 1.66 0.08
CA SER A 115 -4.27 0.98 -0.84
C SER A 115 -3.65 0.61 -2.18
N HIS A 116 -2.40 1.00 -2.46
CA HIS A 116 -1.66 0.66 -3.68
C HIS A 116 -0.15 0.88 -3.48
N ALA A 117 0.64 -0.19 -3.48
CA ALA A 117 2.10 -0.09 -3.40
C ALA A 117 2.80 -1.31 -4.00
N HIS A 118 4.14 -1.33 -3.95
CA HIS A 118 4.98 -2.42 -4.47
C HIS A 118 6.02 -2.88 -3.44
N VAL A 119 5.69 -3.95 -2.70
CA VAL A 119 6.42 -4.35 -1.47
C VAL A 119 7.86 -4.77 -1.75
N ILE A 120 8.07 -5.70 -2.69
CA ILE A 120 9.41 -6.22 -3.02
C ILE A 120 10.23 -5.16 -3.75
N GLN A 121 9.60 -4.38 -4.64
CA GLN A 121 10.30 -3.32 -5.38
C GLN A 121 10.82 -2.23 -4.44
N ASN A 122 10.07 -1.88 -3.38
CA ASN A 122 10.57 -0.96 -2.37
C ASN A 122 11.83 -1.47 -1.68
N GLY A 123 11.83 -2.73 -1.21
CA GLY A 123 13.01 -3.32 -0.59
C GLY A 123 14.20 -3.37 -1.53
N PHE A 124 13.95 -3.67 -2.81
CA PHE A 124 14.95 -3.63 -3.87
C PHE A 124 15.53 -2.22 -4.11
N LYS A 125 14.70 -1.17 -4.10
CA LYS A 125 15.18 0.22 -4.18
C LYS A 125 15.98 0.61 -2.94
N MET A 126 15.49 0.23 -1.76
CA MET A 126 16.03 0.67 -0.48
C MET A 126 17.31 -0.07 -0.04
N GLN A 127 17.63 -1.24 -0.61
CA GLN A 127 18.92 -1.90 -0.34
C GLN A 127 20.13 -1.10 -0.87
N LEU A 128 19.92 -0.26 -1.90
CA LEU A 128 20.93 0.57 -2.53
C LEU A 128 20.29 1.88 -3.01
N GLU A 129 20.24 2.87 -2.12
CA GLU A 129 19.51 4.13 -2.30
C GLU A 129 20.21 5.11 -3.26
N LEU A 130 20.17 4.82 -4.56
CA LEU A 130 20.85 5.64 -5.59
C LEU A 130 20.26 7.04 -5.77
N GLU A 131 19.03 7.28 -5.30
CA GLU A 131 18.37 8.58 -5.36
C GLU A 131 19.10 9.68 -4.57
N LYS A 132 19.98 9.30 -3.64
CA LYS A 132 20.83 10.21 -2.87
C LYS A 132 22.03 10.74 -3.67
N ALA A 133 22.35 10.11 -4.80
CA ALA A 133 23.52 10.45 -5.60
C ALA A 133 23.31 11.75 -6.37
N LYS A 134 24.32 12.64 -6.33
CA LYS A 134 24.34 13.92 -7.06
C LYS A 134 25.38 13.92 -8.19
N SER A 135 26.03 12.80 -8.40
CA SER A 135 27.04 12.59 -9.45
C SER A 135 27.26 11.10 -9.70
N VAL A 136 27.91 10.78 -10.83
CA VAL A 136 28.43 9.44 -11.12
C VAL A 136 29.36 8.93 -10.01
N SER A 137 30.21 9.81 -9.47
CA SER A 137 31.12 9.46 -8.36
C SER A 137 30.36 9.07 -7.09
N ASP A 138 29.23 9.71 -6.80
CA ASP A 138 28.39 9.35 -5.65
C ASP A 138 27.77 7.97 -5.85
N VAL A 139 27.30 7.64 -7.06
CA VAL A 139 26.76 6.31 -7.36
C VAL A 139 27.84 5.24 -7.16
N ILE A 140 29.05 5.45 -7.69
CA ILE A 140 30.19 4.55 -7.47
C ILE A 140 30.46 4.39 -5.97
N GLY A 141 30.48 5.49 -5.22
CA GLY A 141 30.64 5.49 -3.76
C GLY A 141 29.59 4.64 -3.04
N LEU A 142 28.31 4.79 -3.41
CA LEU A 142 27.20 4.02 -2.84
C LEU A 142 27.34 2.52 -3.16
N ILE A 143 27.71 2.16 -4.39
CA ILE A 143 27.95 0.76 -4.77
C ILE A 143 29.13 0.18 -3.97
N ARG A 144 30.23 0.92 -3.79
CA ARG A 144 31.36 0.47 -2.96
C ARG A 144 30.90 0.18 -1.53
N THR A 145 30.15 1.11 -0.93
CA THR A 145 29.61 0.94 0.42
C THR A 145 28.70 -0.28 0.49
N TYR A 146 27.86 -0.51 -0.53
CA TYR A 146 27.03 -1.70 -0.61
C TYR A 146 27.86 -2.99 -0.65
N ILE A 147 28.84 -3.09 -1.56
CA ILE A 147 29.70 -4.29 -1.67
C ILE A 147 30.42 -4.56 -0.33
N LEU A 148 31.05 -3.54 0.26
CA LEU A 148 31.85 -3.68 1.47
C LEU A 148 31.02 -3.94 2.74
N SER A 149 29.72 -3.66 2.71
CA SER A 149 28.79 -3.96 3.82
C SER A 149 28.11 -5.33 3.68
N HIS A 150 28.29 -6.03 2.56
CA HIS A 150 27.70 -7.34 2.27
C HIS A 150 28.80 -8.36 1.95
N PRO A 151 29.35 -9.06 2.97
CA PRO A 151 30.50 -9.96 2.79
C PRO A 151 30.28 -11.08 1.76
N ASP A 152 29.03 -11.52 1.58
CA ASP A 152 28.59 -12.47 0.57
C ASP A 152 28.63 -11.91 -0.85
N VAL A 153 28.40 -10.60 -1.02
CA VAL A 153 28.59 -9.89 -2.30
C VAL A 153 30.07 -9.60 -2.52
N GLU A 154 30.80 -9.15 -1.49
CA GLU A 154 32.22 -8.85 -1.57
C GLU A 154 33.04 -10.07 -2.03
N ARG A 155 32.80 -11.24 -1.42
CA ARG A 155 33.55 -12.47 -1.70
C ARG A 155 33.26 -13.10 -3.04
N ASP A 156 32.10 -12.81 -3.64
CA ASP A 156 31.69 -13.38 -4.93
C ASP A 156 31.53 -12.28 -5.99
N PRO A 157 32.57 -12.03 -6.83
CA PRO A 157 32.51 -11.04 -7.90
C PRO A 157 31.57 -11.43 -9.05
N THR A 158 31.03 -12.65 -9.07
CA THR A 158 30.07 -13.09 -10.10
C THR A 158 28.63 -12.68 -9.78
N ARG A 159 28.36 -12.29 -8.52
CA ARG A 159 27.04 -11.81 -8.12
C ARG A 159 26.70 -10.48 -8.77
N TRP A 160 25.46 -10.39 -9.22
CA TRP A 160 24.91 -9.16 -9.80
C TRP A 160 24.70 -8.11 -8.73
N ILE A 161 25.14 -6.89 -9.01
CA ILE A 161 24.80 -5.73 -8.22
C ILE A 161 23.68 -5.00 -8.95
N GLN A 162 22.56 -4.85 -8.27
CA GLN A 162 21.38 -4.21 -8.82
C GLN A 162 20.88 -3.14 -7.86
N GLY A 163 20.37 -2.04 -8.41
CA GLY A 163 19.84 -0.93 -7.64
C GLY A 163 18.97 -0.02 -8.49
N MET A 164 18.22 0.87 -7.86
CA MET A 164 17.30 1.78 -8.54
C MET A 164 17.40 3.19 -7.96
N GLY A 165 17.10 4.20 -8.77
CA GLY A 165 16.83 5.55 -8.30
C GLY A 165 17.82 6.61 -8.76
N TRP A 166 18.81 6.26 -9.58
CA TRP A 166 19.73 7.28 -10.12
C TRP A 166 18.98 8.23 -11.05
N ASP A 167 19.42 9.50 -11.09
CA ASP A 167 18.80 10.54 -11.91
C ASP A 167 19.87 11.55 -12.35
N GLN A 168 20.36 11.36 -13.57
CA GLN A 168 21.39 12.20 -14.15
C GLN A 168 20.95 13.66 -14.33
N THR A 169 19.65 13.94 -14.39
CA THR A 169 19.16 15.32 -14.54
C THR A 169 19.46 16.19 -13.31
N LYS A 170 19.76 15.55 -12.17
CA LYS A 170 20.19 16.19 -10.92
C LYS A 170 21.71 16.31 -10.80
N TRP A 171 22.46 15.77 -11.75
CA TRP A 171 23.93 15.75 -11.74
C TRP A 171 24.51 16.89 -12.60
N PRO A 172 25.72 17.36 -12.29
CA PRO A 172 26.41 18.31 -13.17
C PRO A 172 26.49 17.79 -14.62
N GLY A 173 26.04 18.59 -15.58
CA GLY A 173 26.05 18.27 -17.02
C GLY A 173 24.79 17.56 -17.54
N GLY A 174 24.08 16.80 -16.70
CA GLY A 174 22.83 16.14 -17.11
C GLY A 174 22.99 14.98 -18.11
N GLU A 175 24.22 14.61 -18.45
CA GLU A 175 24.53 13.57 -19.43
C GLU A 175 24.32 12.17 -18.82
N PHE A 176 23.97 11.21 -19.68
CA PHE A 176 23.91 9.81 -19.25
C PHE A 176 25.29 9.31 -18.82
N PRO A 177 25.35 8.47 -17.76
CA PRO A 177 26.58 7.78 -17.42
C PRO A 177 26.91 6.71 -18.47
N THR A 178 28.14 6.19 -18.41
CA THR A 178 28.62 5.13 -19.30
C THR A 178 29.10 3.92 -18.52
N ALA A 179 29.15 2.75 -19.15
CA ALA A 179 29.75 1.55 -18.60
C ALA A 179 31.21 1.80 -18.18
N GLU A 180 31.94 2.62 -18.95
CA GLU A 180 33.31 3.01 -18.64
C GLU A 180 33.42 3.81 -17.33
N ASP A 181 32.37 4.51 -16.91
CA ASP A 181 32.38 5.18 -15.62
C ASP A 181 32.46 4.19 -14.45
N LEU A 182 31.81 3.02 -14.57
CA LEU A 182 31.88 1.97 -13.54
C LEU A 182 33.26 1.28 -13.53
N SER A 183 33.89 1.07 -14.69
CA SER A 183 35.21 0.41 -14.76
C SER A 183 36.36 1.22 -14.20
N LYS A 184 36.20 2.54 -14.05
CA LYS A 184 37.18 3.42 -13.38
C LYS A 184 37.46 2.97 -11.94
N ASP A 185 36.53 2.28 -11.30
CA ASP A 185 36.74 1.67 -9.99
C ASP A 185 37.12 0.17 -10.13
N PRO A 186 38.32 -0.24 -9.69
CA PRO A 186 38.76 -1.64 -9.77
C PRO A 186 37.87 -2.63 -9.02
N LEU A 187 37.11 -2.18 -8.00
CA LEU A 187 36.17 -3.04 -7.28
C LEU A 187 34.95 -3.41 -8.13
N LEU A 188 34.60 -2.56 -9.10
CA LEU A 188 33.39 -2.66 -9.91
C LEU A 188 33.66 -3.23 -11.31
N SER A 189 34.87 -3.07 -11.83
CA SER A 189 35.22 -3.31 -13.24
C SER A 189 34.90 -4.72 -13.77
N SER A 190 34.99 -5.75 -12.93
CA SER A 190 34.73 -7.15 -13.32
C SER A 190 33.35 -7.67 -12.90
N ARG A 191 32.54 -6.86 -12.21
CA ARG A 191 31.25 -7.27 -11.65
C ARG A 191 30.12 -6.98 -12.61
N PRO A 192 29.12 -7.87 -12.75
CA PRO A 192 27.89 -7.53 -13.46
C PRO A 192 27.06 -6.55 -12.62
N ILE A 193 26.84 -5.34 -13.14
CA ILE A 193 26.09 -4.27 -12.48
C ILE A 193 24.99 -3.80 -13.42
N ALA A 194 23.75 -3.68 -12.93
CA ALA A 194 22.63 -3.10 -13.65
C ALA A 194 21.82 -2.18 -12.73
N LEU A 195 21.79 -0.89 -13.04
CA LEU A 195 21.17 0.14 -12.22
C LEU A 195 20.01 0.80 -12.97
N TYR A 196 18.82 0.79 -12.37
CA TYR A 196 17.62 1.37 -12.96
C TYR A 196 17.49 2.85 -12.59
N ARG A 197 17.13 3.66 -13.58
CA ARG A 197 16.85 5.08 -13.38
C ARG A 197 15.61 5.27 -12.50
N VAL A 198 15.50 6.43 -11.86
CA VAL A 198 14.37 6.80 -10.99
C VAL A 198 12.99 6.62 -11.63
N ASP A 199 12.86 6.74 -12.94
CA ASP A 199 11.60 6.59 -13.69
C ASP A 199 11.47 5.24 -14.40
N VAL A 200 12.37 4.28 -14.14
CA VAL A 200 12.39 2.92 -14.70
C VAL A 200 12.39 2.82 -16.23
N HIS A 201 12.69 3.91 -16.94
CA HIS A 201 12.78 3.95 -18.41
C HIS A 201 14.23 3.88 -18.94
N ALA A 202 15.20 3.74 -18.05
CA ALA A 202 16.60 3.54 -18.42
C ALA A 202 17.32 2.60 -17.45
N THR A 203 18.20 1.76 -18.00
CA THR A 203 19.15 0.96 -17.21
C THR A 203 20.58 1.28 -17.62
N TRP A 204 21.41 1.57 -16.62
CA TRP A 204 22.87 1.74 -16.75
C TRP A 204 23.57 0.47 -16.30
N VAL A 205 24.41 -0.11 -17.17
CA VAL A 205 25.08 -1.38 -16.91
C VAL A 205 26.61 -1.28 -16.95
N SER A 206 27.29 -2.20 -16.26
CA SER A 206 28.77 -2.32 -16.30
C SER A 206 29.27 -2.95 -17.60
N PRO A 207 30.58 -2.81 -17.92
CA PRO A 207 31.18 -3.48 -19.07
C PRO A 207 30.99 -5.00 -19.04
N ARG A 208 31.01 -5.60 -17.84
CA ARG A 208 30.76 -7.03 -17.67
C ARG A 208 29.38 -7.46 -18.17
N VAL A 209 28.35 -6.63 -18.01
CA VAL A 209 27.01 -6.94 -18.53
C VAL A 209 26.98 -6.83 -20.06
N LEU A 210 27.67 -5.84 -20.64
CA LEU A 210 27.83 -5.73 -22.09
C LEU A 210 28.52 -6.98 -22.67
N GLU A 211 29.55 -7.50 -22.00
CA GLU A 211 30.20 -8.76 -22.38
C GLU A 211 29.25 -9.97 -22.31
N LEU A 212 28.36 -10.02 -21.30
CA LEU A 212 27.39 -11.10 -21.15
C LEU A 212 26.31 -11.07 -22.25
N ILE A 213 25.95 -9.89 -22.75
CA ILE A 213 25.07 -9.75 -23.92
C ILE A 213 25.82 -10.20 -25.19
N GLY A 214 27.10 -9.82 -25.30
CA GLY A 214 28.00 -10.23 -26.36
C GLY A 214 27.51 -9.83 -27.77
N ASP A 215 27.81 -10.68 -28.75
CA ASP A 215 27.49 -10.44 -30.17
C ASP A 215 25.98 -10.46 -30.47
N GLY A 216 25.12 -10.80 -29.50
CA GLY A 216 23.66 -10.78 -29.63
C GLY A 216 23.04 -9.38 -29.62
N MET A 217 23.84 -8.32 -29.54
CA MET A 217 23.35 -6.95 -29.41
C MET A 217 22.80 -6.40 -30.75
N PRO A 218 21.50 -6.09 -30.87
CA PRO A 218 20.93 -5.60 -32.11
C PRO A 218 21.39 -4.18 -32.42
N SER A 219 21.40 -3.82 -33.70
CA SER A 219 21.68 -2.45 -34.14
C SER A 219 20.55 -1.49 -33.76
N GLU A 220 19.30 -1.95 -33.85
CA GLU A 220 18.08 -1.21 -33.55
C GLU A 220 17.13 -2.07 -32.71
N VAL A 221 16.34 -1.41 -31.85
CA VAL A 221 15.31 -2.07 -31.04
C VAL A 221 14.01 -1.32 -31.25
N GLU A 222 12.97 -2.00 -31.73
CA GLU A 222 11.66 -1.37 -31.86
C GLU A 222 11.16 -0.91 -30.49
N GLY A 223 10.82 0.38 -30.37
CA GLY A 223 10.37 0.98 -29.10
C GLY A 223 11.44 1.03 -28.01
N GLY A 224 12.73 0.97 -28.36
CA GLY A 224 13.84 1.05 -27.42
C GLY A 224 15.10 1.63 -28.02
N ILE A 225 16.02 2.10 -27.17
CA ILE A 225 17.28 2.69 -27.64
C ILE A 225 18.44 2.08 -26.86
N ILE A 226 19.43 1.57 -27.58
CA ILE A 226 20.76 1.31 -27.03
C ILE A 226 21.57 2.58 -27.27
N VAL A 227 21.91 3.30 -26.21
CA VAL A 227 22.70 4.52 -26.33
C VAL A 227 24.11 4.14 -26.81
N ARG A 228 24.57 4.79 -27.87
CA ARG A 228 25.85 4.50 -28.51
C ARG A 228 26.73 5.76 -28.57
N ASP A 229 28.04 5.56 -28.48
CA ASP A 229 29.02 6.64 -28.60
C ASP A 229 29.21 7.06 -30.08
N SER A 230 30.11 8.03 -30.31
CA SER A 230 30.43 8.52 -31.67
C SER A 230 31.05 7.46 -32.59
N GLU A 231 31.53 6.35 -32.04
CA GLU A 231 32.10 5.21 -32.78
C GLU A 231 31.06 4.09 -33.00
N GLY A 232 29.81 4.30 -32.54
CA GLY A 232 28.72 3.33 -32.64
C GLY A 232 28.76 2.23 -31.58
N ARG A 233 29.67 2.29 -30.60
CA ARG A 233 29.77 1.30 -29.52
C ARG A 233 28.71 1.57 -28.46
N PRO A 234 28.09 0.52 -27.88
CA PRO A 234 27.11 0.70 -26.81
C PRO A 234 27.77 1.36 -25.59
N THR A 235 27.18 2.45 -25.09
CA THR A 235 27.71 3.17 -23.93
C THR A 235 27.41 2.47 -22.61
N GLY A 236 26.52 1.47 -22.59
CA GLY A 236 26.03 0.84 -21.36
C GLY A 236 24.71 1.41 -20.84
N VAL A 237 24.02 2.26 -21.60
CA VAL A 237 22.68 2.73 -21.26
C VAL A 237 21.66 2.19 -22.26
N PHE A 238 20.61 1.55 -21.73
CA PHE A 238 19.51 0.98 -22.48
C PHE A 238 18.22 1.68 -22.06
N LEU A 239 17.42 2.10 -23.03
CA LEU A 239 16.15 2.81 -22.82
C LEU A 239 14.97 1.95 -23.31
N ASP A 240 13.88 1.98 -22.55
CA ASP A 240 12.61 1.32 -22.87
C ASP A 240 12.78 -0.15 -23.29
N ASN A 241 12.26 -0.57 -24.46
CA ASN A 241 12.31 -1.97 -24.88
C ASN A 241 13.74 -2.53 -24.98
N ALA A 242 14.76 -1.69 -25.17
CA ALA A 242 16.15 -2.12 -25.20
C ALA A 242 16.63 -2.68 -23.85
N MET A 243 16.00 -2.28 -22.73
CA MET A 243 16.30 -2.81 -21.40
C MET A 243 16.04 -4.33 -21.32
N SER A 244 15.07 -4.86 -22.09
CA SER A 244 14.76 -6.30 -22.12
C SER A 244 15.91 -7.19 -22.60
N ILE A 245 16.90 -6.62 -23.30
CA ILE A 245 18.09 -7.32 -23.79
C ILE A 245 19.05 -7.65 -22.64
N ILE A 246 19.00 -6.86 -21.57
CA ILE A 246 19.85 -7.05 -20.40
C ILE A 246 19.47 -8.39 -19.76
N PRO A 247 20.42 -9.28 -19.46
CA PRO A 247 20.12 -10.48 -18.68
C PRO A 247 19.65 -10.11 -17.28
N HIS A 248 18.49 -10.62 -16.86
CA HIS A 248 17.96 -10.39 -15.53
C HIS A 248 18.08 -11.67 -14.70
N PRO A 249 18.98 -11.74 -13.70
CA PRO A 249 19.00 -12.86 -12.80
C PRO A 249 17.71 -12.88 -11.96
N LYS A 250 17.14 -14.06 -11.75
CA LYS A 250 16.05 -14.22 -10.79
C LYS A 250 16.53 -13.88 -9.39
N TYR A 251 15.65 -13.31 -8.58
CA TYR A 251 15.96 -13.07 -7.17
C TYR A 251 16.06 -14.41 -6.43
N THR A 252 17.08 -14.52 -5.60
CA THR A 252 17.16 -15.62 -4.65
C THR A 252 16.15 -15.43 -3.51
N GLU A 253 15.77 -16.50 -2.84
CA GLU A 253 14.88 -16.41 -1.65
C GLU A 253 15.48 -15.52 -0.54
N ALA A 254 16.82 -15.49 -0.42
CA ALA A 254 17.52 -14.62 0.52
C ALA A 254 17.39 -13.13 0.14
N GLU A 255 17.46 -12.80 -1.16
CA GLU A 255 17.24 -11.43 -1.65
C GLU A 255 15.78 -11.01 -1.45
N LEU A 256 14.81 -11.86 -1.79
CA LEU A 256 13.39 -11.60 -1.52
C LEU A 256 13.14 -11.38 -0.03
N SER A 257 13.74 -12.22 0.83
CA SER A 257 13.66 -12.07 2.30
C SER A 257 14.25 -10.74 2.78
N ASN A 258 15.39 -10.32 2.21
CA ASN A 258 16.01 -9.05 2.53
C ASN A 258 15.12 -7.86 2.10
N PHE A 259 14.64 -7.84 0.86
CA PHE A 259 13.79 -6.78 0.33
C PHE A 259 12.50 -6.67 1.12
N PHE A 260 11.85 -7.80 1.37
CA PHE A 260 10.66 -7.88 2.20
C PHE A 260 10.93 -7.35 3.61
N GLY A 261 12.00 -7.80 4.26
CA GLY A 261 12.38 -7.36 5.60
C GLY A 261 12.62 -5.85 5.71
N ILE A 262 13.28 -5.25 4.72
CA ILE A 262 13.48 -3.79 4.63
C ILE A 262 12.12 -3.08 4.57
N THR A 263 11.25 -3.47 3.65
CA THR A 263 9.92 -2.85 3.48
C THR A 263 9.06 -3.03 4.74
N MET A 264 9.01 -4.22 5.33
CA MET A 264 8.21 -4.48 6.54
C MET A 264 8.69 -3.65 7.72
N LYS A 265 10.00 -3.49 7.90
CA LYS A 265 10.56 -2.64 8.96
C LYS A 265 10.12 -1.18 8.78
N MET A 266 10.21 -0.65 7.55
CA MET A 266 9.76 0.71 7.24
C MET A 266 8.24 0.87 7.43
N ALA A 267 7.46 -0.08 6.93
CA ALA A 267 6.01 -0.08 7.03
C ALA A 267 5.56 -0.01 8.51
N LEU A 268 6.07 -0.91 9.35
CA LEU A 268 5.77 -0.93 10.78
C LEU A 268 6.21 0.36 11.49
N GLN A 269 7.39 0.90 11.14
CA GLN A 269 7.89 2.17 11.67
C GLN A 269 6.98 3.35 11.32
N TYR A 270 6.32 3.33 10.16
CA TYR A 270 5.40 4.39 9.72
C TYR A 270 3.92 4.08 10.00
N GLY A 271 3.62 3.05 10.78
CA GLY A 271 2.25 2.74 11.23
C GLY A 271 1.41 1.94 10.24
N LEU A 272 1.99 1.40 9.17
CA LEU A 272 1.26 0.54 8.24
C LEU A 272 0.98 -0.83 8.85
N THR A 273 -0.29 -1.20 8.93
CA THR A 273 -0.76 -2.53 9.34
C THR A 273 -1.33 -3.34 8.17
N SER A 274 -1.61 -2.69 7.04
CA SER A 274 -1.99 -3.34 5.79
C SER A 274 -1.42 -2.65 4.55
N ILE A 275 -1.10 -3.44 3.53
CA ILE A 275 -0.63 -2.95 2.23
C ILE A 275 -1.33 -3.73 1.12
N HIS A 276 -1.83 -3.02 0.11
CA HIS A 276 -2.29 -3.63 -1.12
C HIS A 276 -1.14 -3.67 -2.14
N ASP A 277 -0.53 -4.85 -2.31
CA ASP A 277 0.66 -5.04 -3.14
C ASP A 277 0.25 -5.27 -4.60
N ALA A 278 0.52 -4.30 -5.45
CA ALA A 278 0.13 -4.29 -6.84
C ALA A 278 1.14 -5.04 -7.73
N ALA A 279 0.62 -5.79 -8.70
CA ALA A 279 1.41 -6.57 -9.66
C ALA A 279 2.32 -7.62 -9.02
N ALA A 280 1.81 -8.36 -8.03
CA ALA A 280 2.52 -9.49 -7.44
C ALA A 280 2.67 -10.63 -8.46
N GLU A 281 3.90 -11.00 -8.78
CA GLU A 281 4.23 -12.08 -9.71
C GLU A 281 4.20 -13.46 -9.02
N PRO A 282 4.06 -14.58 -9.75
CA PRO A 282 3.97 -15.92 -9.17
C PRO A 282 5.09 -16.27 -8.19
N GLU A 283 6.33 -15.88 -8.48
CA GLU A 283 7.50 -16.15 -7.63
C GLU A 283 7.42 -15.39 -6.30
N VAL A 284 6.96 -14.13 -6.34
CA VAL A 284 6.71 -13.32 -5.13
C VAL A 284 5.54 -13.88 -4.33
N ILE A 285 4.48 -14.32 -5.00
CA ILE A 285 3.31 -14.96 -4.35
C ILE A 285 3.74 -16.22 -3.62
N GLU A 286 4.53 -17.10 -4.24
CA GLU A 286 5.04 -18.32 -3.60
C GLU A 286 5.91 -17.99 -2.37
N PHE A 287 6.81 -17.01 -2.51
CA PHE A 287 7.62 -16.52 -1.39
C PHE A 287 6.74 -16.03 -0.23
N LEU A 288 5.73 -15.19 -0.50
CA LEU A 288 4.83 -14.65 0.53
C LEU A 288 3.95 -15.73 1.16
N MET A 289 3.54 -16.76 0.41
CA MET A 289 2.84 -17.92 0.97
C MET A 289 3.69 -18.62 2.03
N LYS A 290 4.99 -18.85 1.75
CA LYS A 290 5.93 -19.43 2.73
C LYS A 290 6.07 -18.54 3.98
N GLN A 291 6.17 -17.22 3.81
CA GLN A 291 6.21 -16.28 4.95
C GLN A 291 4.91 -16.32 5.77
N ALA A 292 3.75 -16.46 5.13
CA ALA A 292 2.45 -16.53 5.79
C ALA A 292 2.27 -17.86 6.55
N GLU A 293 2.69 -18.99 5.97
CA GLU A 293 2.64 -20.32 6.59
C GLU A 293 3.52 -20.42 7.84
N THR A 294 4.71 -19.81 7.80
CA THR A 294 5.65 -19.77 8.92
C THR A 294 5.26 -18.76 10.02
N GLY A 295 4.29 -17.88 9.75
CA GLY A 295 3.86 -16.83 10.67
C GLY A 295 4.84 -15.67 10.78
N ILE A 296 5.66 -15.45 9.75
CA ILE A 296 6.66 -14.37 9.69
C ILE A 296 6.05 -13.09 9.11
N LEU A 297 4.93 -13.19 8.38
CA LEU A 297 4.23 -12.06 7.77
C LEU A 297 3.71 -11.07 8.85
N PRO A 298 4.33 -9.89 9.02
CA PRO A 298 4.08 -9.04 10.18
C PRO A 298 2.84 -8.14 10.02
N ILE A 299 2.45 -7.86 8.77
CA ILE A 299 1.32 -7.00 8.39
C ILE A 299 0.38 -7.75 7.44
N ARG A 300 -0.78 -7.17 7.14
CA ARG A 300 -1.74 -7.76 6.21
C ARG A 300 -1.44 -7.36 4.76
N LEU A 301 -1.26 -8.33 3.88
CA LEU A 301 -1.06 -8.10 2.46
C LEU A 301 -2.29 -8.47 1.66
N TYR A 302 -2.74 -7.54 0.83
CA TYR A 302 -3.75 -7.76 -0.20
C TYR A 302 -3.09 -7.71 -1.58
N LEU A 303 -2.81 -8.88 -2.14
CA LEU A 303 -2.10 -8.99 -3.41
C LEU A 303 -3.04 -8.75 -4.59
N MET A 304 -2.56 -7.99 -5.56
CA MET A 304 -3.09 -7.90 -6.91
C MET A 304 -2.15 -8.65 -7.85
N GLY A 305 -2.53 -9.86 -8.24
CA GLY A 305 -1.69 -10.71 -9.07
C GLY A 305 -1.44 -10.12 -10.46
N SER A 306 -0.31 -10.44 -11.09
CA SER A 306 -0.02 -10.09 -12.48
C SER A 306 0.88 -11.14 -13.10
N VAL A 307 0.52 -11.65 -14.28
CA VAL A 307 1.31 -12.68 -15.00
C VAL A 307 1.53 -12.30 -16.46
N SER A 308 0.47 -11.91 -17.17
CA SER A 308 0.54 -11.42 -18.55
C SER A 308 -0.33 -10.18 -18.73
N SER A 309 0.04 -9.32 -19.69
CA SER A 309 -0.68 -8.11 -20.05
C SER A 309 -1.81 -8.32 -21.06
N ASP A 310 -1.80 -9.41 -21.83
CA ASP A 310 -2.67 -9.60 -23.01
C ASP A 310 -3.36 -10.97 -23.06
N GLU A 311 -2.97 -11.91 -22.21
CA GLU A 311 -3.57 -13.25 -22.11
C GLU A 311 -4.28 -13.47 -20.77
N TYR A 312 -5.29 -14.33 -20.77
CA TYR A 312 -5.98 -14.70 -19.54
C TYR A 312 -5.14 -15.70 -18.74
N TRP A 313 -4.88 -15.37 -17.48
CA TRP A 313 -4.02 -16.16 -16.60
C TRP A 313 -4.63 -16.43 -15.22
N GLY A 314 -5.91 -16.10 -15.00
CA GLY A 314 -6.52 -16.22 -13.67
C GLY A 314 -6.49 -17.62 -13.06
N SER A 315 -6.36 -18.68 -13.87
CA SER A 315 -6.19 -20.06 -13.40
C SER A 315 -4.75 -20.41 -12.99
N GLN A 316 -3.77 -19.55 -13.27
CA GLN A 316 -2.36 -19.75 -12.95
C GLN A 316 -2.00 -19.28 -11.53
N LEU A 317 -2.87 -18.49 -10.89
CA LEU A 317 -2.66 -18.01 -9.53
C LEU A 317 -3.59 -18.71 -8.53
N PRO A 318 -3.12 -18.97 -7.29
CA PRO A 318 -3.99 -19.46 -6.23
C PRO A 318 -4.93 -18.35 -5.76
N ARG A 319 -6.10 -18.73 -5.25
CA ARG A 319 -6.97 -17.83 -4.48
C ARG A 319 -6.68 -17.98 -3.00
N LEU A 320 -6.28 -16.89 -2.36
CA LEU A 320 -5.90 -16.87 -0.95
C LEU A 320 -6.84 -15.92 -0.22
N ILE A 321 -7.55 -16.42 0.80
CA ILE A 321 -8.42 -15.61 1.67
C ILE A 321 -7.99 -15.89 3.10
N ASN A 322 -7.51 -14.86 3.80
CA ASN A 322 -6.95 -14.98 5.15
C ASN A 322 -5.99 -16.18 5.26
N TYR A 323 -5.06 -16.29 4.32
CA TYR A 323 -4.12 -17.41 4.22
C TYR A 323 -2.96 -17.31 5.21
N GLY A 324 -2.41 -18.46 5.57
CA GLY A 324 -1.29 -18.60 6.50
C GLY A 324 -1.70 -18.65 7.97
N ARG A 325 -0.70 -18.75 8.85
CA ARG A 325 -0.87 -18.99 10.29
C ARG A 325 -1.73 -17.94 10.99
N ASP A 326 -1.54 -16.67 10.63
CA ASP A 326 -2.24 -15.52 11.23
C ASP A 326 -3.33 -14.94 10.32
N GLY A 327 -3.58 -15.57 9.16
CA GLY A 327 -4.56 -15.13 8.19
C GLY A 327 -4.29 -13.74 7.59
N ARG A 328 -3.03 -13.42 7.33
CA ARG A 328 -2.58 -12.08 6.90
C ARG A 328 -2.34 -11.94 5.41
N LEU A 329 -2.46 -13.02 4.63
CA LEU A 329 -2.24 -12.99 3.18
C LEU A 329 -3.55 -13.18 2.41
N ASN A 330 -3.84 -12.26 1.49
CA ASN A 330 -4.98 -12.35 0.59
C ASN A 330 -4.52 -12.20 -0.87
N LEU A 331 -5.07 -13.00 -1.77
CA LEU A 331 -4.91 -12.92 -3.21
C LEU A 331 -6.26 -13.29 -3.84
N ARG A 332 -7.04 -12.25 -4.15
CA ARG A 332 -8.35 -12.37 -4.81
C ARG A 332 -8.59 -11.27 -5.85
N SER A 333 -7.54 -10.54 -6.20
CA SER A 333 -7.56 -9.48 -7.19
C SER A 333 -6.44 -9.62 -8.20
N VAL A 334 -6.61 -8.98 -9.35
CA VAL A 334 -5.64 -8.94 -10.45
C VAL A 334 -5.31 -7.50 -10.79
N LYS A 335 -4.04 -7.21 -11.13
CA LYS A 335 -3.58 -5.92 -11.62
C LYS A 335 -3.48 -5.97 -13.15
N LEU A 336 -4.13 -5.03 -13.82
CA LEU A 336 -4.00 -4.80 -15.27
C LEU A 336 -3.47 -3.39 -15.55
N PHE A 337 -2.89 -3.19 -16.74
CA PHE A 337 -2.31 -1.92 -17.15
C PHE A 337 -2.87 -1.46 -18.49
N THR A 338 -3.31 -0.20 -18.57
CA THR A 338 -3.92 0.34 -19.81
C THR A 338 -3.09 1.41 -20.51
N ASP A 339 -2.36 2.24 -19.77
CA ASP A 339 -1.53 3.31 -20.31
C ASP A 339 -0.23 3.52 -19.51
N GLY A 340 0.53 4.56 -19.87
CA GLY A 340 1.74 4.97 -19.15
C GLY A 340 1.46 6.02 -18.08
N ALA A 341 2.46 6.85 -17.79
CA ALA A 341 2.38 7.92 -16.81
C ALA A 341 2.24 9.31 -17.45
N LEU A 342 1.67 10.27 -16.70
CA LEU A 342 1.64 11.67 -17.14
C LEU A 342 3.06 12.20 -17.29
N GLY A 343 3.94 11.83 -16.34
CA GLY A 343 5.38 12.12 -16.21
C GLY A 343 6.20 12.00 -17.51
N SER A 344 5.96 10.96 -18.29
CA SER A 344 6.73 10.59 -19.48
C SER A 344 5.95 10.77 -20.79
N TRP A 345 4.84 11.51 -20.78
CA TRP A 345 3.90 11.61 -21.91
C TRP A 345 3.31 10.26 -22.34
N GLY A 346 3.27 9.27 -21.45
CA GLY A 346 2.77 7.92 -21.73
C GLY A 346 1.28 7.72 -21.43
N ALA A 347 0.68 8.56 -20.58
CA ALA A 347 -0.74 8.49 -20.25
C ALA A 347 -1.61 8.73 -21.50
N ALA A 348 -2.59 7.86 -21.75
CA ALA A 348 -3.38 7.91 -22.98
C ALA A 348 -4.47 8.98 -22.85
N LEU A 349 -4.38 10.03 -23.67
CA LEU A 349 -5.28 11.17 -23.64
C LEU A 349 -6.29 11.17 -24.81
N LEU A 350 -7.46 11.77 -24.60
CA LEU A 350 -8.49 11.94 -25.63
C LEU A 350 -8.08 12.96 -26.71
N ALA A 351 -7.19 13.88 -26.35
CA ALA A 351 -6.59 14.88 -27.22
C ALA A 351 -5.08 14.97 -26.97
N PRO A 352 -4.27 15.48 -27.91
CA PRO A 352 -2.83 15.61 -27.71
C PRO A 352 -2.45 16.38 -26.44
N TYR A 353 -1.25 16.11 -25.94
CA TYR A 353 -0.67 16.87 -24.84
C TYR A 353 -0.55 18.36 -25.22
N SER A 354 -0.87 19.24 -24.29
CA SER A 354 -0.84 20.69 -24.51
C SER A 354 0.58 21.21 -24.77
N ASP A 355 1.59 20.58 -24.16
CA ASP A 355 3.01 20.93 -24.34
C ASP A 355 3.76 20.01 -25.31
N LYS A 356 3.07 19.01 -25.87
CA LYS A 356 3.63 18.03 -26.80
C LYS A 356 2.58 17.59 -27.84
N PRO A 357 2.19 18.51 -28.76
CA PRO A 357 1.02 18.32 -29.63
C PRO A 357 1.11 17.14 -30.61
N GLU A 358 2.29 16.56 -30.81
CA GLU A 358 2.54 15.42 -31.67
C GLU A 358 2.10 14.07 -31.08
N THR A 359 1.80 14.01 -29.77
CA THR A 359 1.41 12.77 -29.10
C THR A 359 0.18 12.95 -28.21
N SER A 360 -0.60 11.88 -28.08
CA SER A 360 -1.70 11.74 -27.11
C SER A 360 -1.43 10.59 -26.13
N GLY A 361 -0.16 10.21 -25.95
CA GLY A 361 0.24 9.04 -25.17
C GLY A 361 -0.14 7.72 -25.84
N ILE A 362 -0.12 6.63 -25.08
CA ILE A 362 -0.16 5.27 -25.63
C ILE A 362 -1.09 4.38 -24.80
N MET A 363 -2.04 3.73 -25.49
CA MET A 363 -2.75 2.58 -24.92
C MET A 363 -1.82 1.36 -24.99
N ARG A 364 -1.43 0.80 -23.84
CA ARG A 364 -0.57 -0.38 -23.73
C ARG A 364 -1.29 -1.68 -24.06
N ILE A 365 -2.63 -1.66 -24.01
CA ILE A 365 -3.49 -2.80 -24.31
C ILE A 365 -4.62 -2.34 -25.24
N GLN A 366 -4.97 -3.17 -26.22
CA GLN A 366 -6.13 -2.94 -27.07
C GLN A 366 -7.43 -3.11 -26.29
N GLN A 367 -8.45 -2.29 -26.59
CA GLN A 367 -9.73 -2.29 -25.89
C GLN A 367 -10.43 -3.65 -25.96
N GLU A 368 -10.36 -4.33 -27.11
CA GLU A 368 -10.96 -5.66 -27.29
C GLU A 368 -10.30 -6.72 -26.43
N THR A 369 -8.97 -6.65 -26.28
CA THR A 369 -8.20 -7.55 -25.41
C THR A 369 -8.54 -7.27 -23.95
N LEU A 370 -8.52 -6.00 -23.54
CA LEU A 370 -8.90 -5.59 -22.19
C LEU A 370 -10.32 -6.05 -21.83
N SER A 371 -11.29 -5.83 -22.73
CA SER A 371 -12.67 -6.26 -22.56
C SER A 371 -12.75 -7.78 -22.33
N LYS A 372 -12.10 -8.58 -23.18
CA LYS A 372 -12.06 -10.04 -23.02
C LYS A 372 -11.49 -10.46 -21.66
N LEU A 373 -10.35 -9.89 -21.26
CA LEU A 373 -9.71 -10.19 -19.99
C LEU A 373 -10.61 -9.85 -18.81
N VAL A 374 -11.17 -8.64 -18.76
CA VAL A 374 -12.02 -8.18 -17.66
C VAL A 374 -13.28 -9.06 -17.54
N HIS A 375 -13.90 -9.42 -18.66
CA HIS A 375 -15.04 -10.36 -18.68
C HIS A 375 -14.67 -11.75 -18.14
N GLN A 376 -13.49 -12.28 -18.50
CA GLN A 376 -13.02 -13.58 -18.00
C GLN A 376 -12.67 -13.52 -16.51
N PHE A 377 -11.94 -12.50 -16.07
CA PHE A 377 -11.63 -12.31 -14.65
C PHE A 377 -12.89 -12.12 -13.80
N HIS A 378 -13.86 -11.33 -14.28
CA HIS A 378 -15.15 -11.18 -13.60
C HIS A 378 -15.89 -12.51 -13.49
N ARG A 379 -16.00 -13.28 -14.59
CA ARG A 379 -16.68 -14.58 -14.60
C ARG A 379 -16.06 -15.55 -13.59
N ASP A 380 -14.75 -15.51 -13.44
CA ASP A 380 -14.02 -16.40 -12.55
C ASP A 380 -13.97 -15.87 -11.11
N ASP A 381 -14.64 -14.74 -10.79
CA ASP A 381 -14.75 -14.07 -9.48
C ASP A 381 -13.46 -13.38 -8.99
N TRP A 382 -12.65 -12.85 -9.91
CA TRP A 382 -11.52 -11.98 -9.58
C TRP A 382 -11.98 -10.52 -9.48
N GLN A 383 -11.56 -9.82 -8.41
CA GLN A 383 -11.58 -8.35 -8.43
C GLN A 383 -10.56 -7.86 -9.47
N VAL A 384 -10.95 -6.89 -10.30
CA VAL A 384 -10.05 -6.28 -11.28
C VAL A 384 -9.61 -4.91 -10.81
N ASN A 385 -8.30 -4.69 -10.81
CA ASN A 385 -7.66 -3.44 -10.38
C ASN A 385 -6.84 -2.93 -11.56
N ILE A 386 -7.27 -1.84 -12.18
CA ILE A 386 -6.78 -1.44 -13.50
C ILE A 386 -6.08 -0.08 -13.41
N HIS A 387 -4.78 -0.05 -13.72
CA HIS A 387 -4.02 1.20 -13.87
C HIS A 387 -4.60 2.05 -14.99
N CYS A 388 -5.04 3.28 -14.67
CA CYS A 388 -5.51 4.27 -15.63
C CYS A 388 -5.11 5.69 -15.21
N ILE A 389 -4.21 6.32 -15.96
CA ILE A 389 -3.83 7.72 -15.70
C ILE A 389 -4.57 8.68 -16.61
N GLY A 390 -4.53 8.49 -17.93
CA GLY A 390 -5.08 9.41 -18.92
C GLY A 390 -6.60 9.33 -19.07
N ASP A 391 -7.22 10.40 -19.57
CA ASP A 391 -8.68 10.48 -19.76
C ASP A 391 -9.20 9.49 -20.80
N LYS A 392 -8.43 9.17 -21.84
CA LYS A 392 -8.80 8.11 -22.81
C LYS A 392 -8.73 6.72 -22.16
N ALA A 393 -7.70 6.44 -21.36
CA ALA A 393 -7.58 5.16 -20.65
C ALA A 393 -8.74 4.95 -19.67
N ASN A 394 -9.05 5.96 -18.85
CA ASN A 394 -10.20 5.94 -17.94
C ASN A 394 -11.51 5.75 -18.70
N ASN A 395 -11.71 6.44 -19.82
CA ASN A 395 -12.91 6.32 -20.64
C ASN A 395 -13.10 4.89 -21.17
N VAL A 396 -12.05 4.28 -21.74
CA VAL A 396 -12.07 2.89 -22.25
C VAL A 396 -12.34 1.89 -21.13
N VAL A 397 -11.72 2.05 -19.96
CA VAL A 397 -11.96 1.16 -18.83
C VAL A 397 -13.38 1.27 -18.31
N LEU A 398 -13.92 2.49 -18.23
CA LEU A 398 -15.32 2.68 -17.84
C LEU A 398 -16.29 2.07 -18.85
N ASP A 399 -15.99 2.11 -20.16
CA ASP A 399 -16.79 1.41 -21.17
C ASP A 399 -16.81 -0.11 -20.94
N VAL A 400 -15.63 -0.69 -20.65
CA VAL A 400 -15.51 -2.13 -20.37
C VAL A 400 -16.23 -2.53 -19.07
N LEU A 401 -16.05 -1.75 -17.99
CA LEU A 401 -16.71 -2.03 -16.72
C LEU A 401 -18.23 -1.84 -16.82
N GLU A 402 -18.70 -0.82 -17.57
CA GLU A 402 -20.12 -0.61 -17.83
C GLU A 402 -20.74 -1.77 -18.61
N ASP A 403 -20.04 -2.30 -19.62
CA ASP A 403 -20.48 -3.49 -20.38
C ASP A 403 -20.61 -4.74 -19.49
N VAL A 404 -19.64 -4.97 -18.59
CA VAL A 404 -19.71 -6.09 -17.61
C VAL A 404 -20.86 -5.88 -16.61
N VAL A 405 -21.06 -4.65 -16.13
CA VAL A 405 -22.07 -4.36 -15.10
C VAL A 405 -23.48 -4.41 -15.65
N LEU A 406 -23.71 -3.87 -16.85
CA LEU A 406 -25.03 -3.77 -17.46
C LEU A 406 -25.41 -4.97 -18.33
N GLY A 407 -24.45 -5.81 -18.71
CA GLY A 407 -24.69 -6.96 -19.57
C GLY A 407 -25.14 -6.58 -20.99
N ARG A 408 -25.27 -7.58 -21.86
CA ARG A 408 -25.65 -7.36 -23.27
C ARG A 408 -27.10 -6.90 -23.47
N ASN A 409 -27.95 -7.11 -22.46
CA ASN A 409 -29.37 -6.76 -22.50
C ASN A 409 -29.72 -5.48 -21.71
N GLY A 410 -28.72 -4.78 -21.14
CA GLY A 410 -28.93 -3.55 -20.37
C GLY A 410 -29.54 -3.76 -18.97
N SER A 411 -29.67 -5.01 -18.52
CA SER A 411 -30.07 -5.38 -17.16
C SER A 411 -28.83 -5.64 -16.31
N ARG A 412 -28.74 -5.05 -15.12
CA ARG A 412 -27.59 -5.19 -14.22
C ARG A 412 -27.23 -6.67 -13.97
N GLU A 413 -26.18 -7.16 -14.62
CA GLU A 413 -25.71 -8.56 -14.57
C GLU A 413 -24.72 -8.76 -13.41
N ALA A 414 -23.87 -7.77 -13.11
CA ALA A 414 -22.90 -7.82 -12.02
C ALA A 414 -23.36 -7.03 -10.78
N ASP A 415 -23.22 -7.66 -9.62
CA ASP A 415 -23.36 -6.98 -8.33
C ASP A 415 -22.05 -6.23 -8.00
N ILE A 416 -21.99 -4.94 -8.34
CA ILE A 416 -20.79 -4.11 -8.13
C ILE A 416 -20.34 -4.07 -6.66
N THR A 417 -21.27 -4.19 -5.71
CA THR A 417 -20.97 -4.12 -4.27
C THR A 417 -20.21 -5.36 -3.79
N LYS A 418 -20.32 -6.47 -4.54
CA LYS A 418 -19.57 -7.71 -4.35
C LYS A 418 -18.34 -7.80 -5.23
N TRP A 419 -18.39 -7.30 -6.47
CA TRP A 419 -17.25 -7.39 -7.38
C TRP A 419 -16.16 -6.34 -7.06
N ARG A 420 -16.58 -5.11 -6.70
CA ARG A 420 -15.73 -3.98 -6.30
C ARG A 420 -14.55 -3.70 -7.26
N PRO A 421 -14.76 -3.57 -8.59
CA PRO A 421 -13.68 -3.26 -9.51
C PRO A 421 -13.07 -1.89 -9.17
N ARG A 422 -11.77 -1.78 -9.36
CA ARG A 422 -10.99 -0.60 -9.03
C ARG A 422 -10.32 -0.01 -10.25
N ILE A 423 -10.35 1.32 -10.32
CA ILE A 423 -9.48 2.07 -11.21
C ILE A 423 -8.36 2.64 -10.33
N GLU A 424 -7.14 2.15 -10.56
CA GLU A 424 -5.96 2.63 -9.89
C GLU A 424 -5.49 3.93 -10.53
N HIS A 425 -5.06 4.86 -9.68
CA HIS A 425 -4.72 6.26 -9.97
C HIS A 425 -5.95 7.13 -10.22
N SER A 426 -6.84 6.75 -11.15
CA SER A 426 -7.99 7.58 -11.54
C SER A 426 -7.57 9.06 -11.72
N GLN A 427 -6.43 9.27 -12.39
CA GLN A 427 -5.67 10.51 -12.25
C GLN A 427 -6.26 11.64 -13.08
N ILE A 428 -6.68 11.35 -14.31
CA ILE A 428 -7.23 12.32 -15.25
C ILE A 428 -8.53 11.74 -15.80
N LEU A 429 -9.66 12.33 -15.41
CA LEU A 429 -10.98 11.95 -15.91
C LEU A 429 -11.64 13.15 -16.56
N THR A 430 -12.52 12.88 -17.53
CA THR A 430 -13.50 13.90 -17.92
C THR A 430 -14.53 14.05 -16.79
N LEU A 431 -15.20 15.21 -16.69
CA LEU A 431 -16.27 15.41 -15.70
C LEU A 431 -17.39 14.36 -15.86
N LYS A 432 -17.68 13.97 -17.10
CA LYS A 432 -18.64 12.91 -17.40
C LYS A 432 -18.17 11.55 -16.88
N ASP A 433 -16.88 11.24 -17.00
CA ASP A 433 -16.34 9.98 -16.49
C ASP A 433 -16.32 9.94 -14.95
N ILE A 434 -16.15 11.08 -14.25
CA ILE A 434 -16.33 11.16 -12.79
C ILE A 434 -17.78 10.78 -12.41
N GLU A 435 -18.78 11.27 -13.13
CA GLU A 435 -20.18 10.87 -12.92
C GLU A 435 -20.39 9.37 -13.21
N ARG A 436 -19.74 8.83 -14.24
CA ARG A 436 -19.82 7.40 -14.59
C ARG A 436 -19.22 6.51 -13.50
N VAL A 437 -18.06 6.87 -12.94
CA VAL A 437 -17.46 6.15 -11.79
C VAL A 437 -18.49 6.01 -10.67
N GLY A 438 -19.15 7.11 -10.31
CA GLY A 438 -20.19 7.13 -9.30
C GLY A 438 -21.41 6.27 -9.64
N ARG A 439 -21.96 6.45 -10.84
CA ARG A 439 -23.14 5.70 -11.33
C ARG A 439 -22.91 4.19 -11.36
N LEU A 440 -21.73 3.76 -11.81
CA LEU A 440 -21.39 2.34 -11.92
C LEU A 440 -21.05 1.73 -10.55
N GLY A 441 -20.55 2.54 -9.60
CA GLY A 441 -20.05 2.09 -8.32
C GLY A 441 -18.62 1.54 -8.38
N VAL A 442 -17.85 1.98 -9.38
CA VAL A 442 -16.42 1.65 -9.50
C VAL A 442 -15.67 2.38 -8.39
N ILE A 443 -14.65 1.73 -7.81
CA ILE A 443 -13.84 2.32 -6.74
C ILE A 443 -12.63 3.05 -7.36
N PRO A 444 -12.54 4.38 -7.28
CA PRO A 444 -11.31 5.09 -7.60
C PRO A 444 -10.31 4.93 -6.45
N SER A 445 -9.15 4.32 -6.71
CA SER A 445 -8.02 4.20 -5.77
C SER A 445 -6.95 5.21 -6.16
N VAL A 446 -6.66 6.20 -5.31
CA VAL A 446 -5.88 7.39 -5.70
C VAL A 446 -4.64 7.60 -4.81
N GLN A 447 -3.65 8.31 -5.35
CA GLN A 447 -2.39 8.62 -4.64
C GLN A 447 -2.24 10.13 -4.44
N PRO A 448 -2.54 10.67 -3.24
CA PRO A 448 -2.46 12.11 -3.00
C PRO A 448 -1.08 12.73 -3.26
N THR A 449 -0.01 11.98 -3.01
CA THR A 449 1.37 12.42 -3.27
C THR A 449 1.63 12.69 -4.75
N HIS A 450 1.02 11.92 -5.67
CA HIS A 450 1.12 12.19 -7.11
C HIS A 450 0.62 13.59 -7.47
N ALA A 451 -0.45 14.08 -6.83
CA ALA A 451 -0.92 15.45 -7.08
C ALA A 451 0.16 16.49 -6.72
N THR A 452 0.85 16.32 -5.60
CA THR A 452 1.87 17.27 -5.13
C THR A 452 3.20 17.12 -5.85
N SER A 453 3.52 15.94 -6.37
CA SER A 453 4.69 15.70 -7.23
C SER A 453 4.46 16.26 -8.63
N ASP A 454 3.24 16.11 -9.17
CA ASP A 454 2.91 16.47 -10.55
C ASP A 454 2.48 17.93 -10.74
N MET A 455 2.07 18.64 -9.67
CA MET A 455 1.51 19.99 -9.74
C MET A 455 2.38 21.00 -10.50
N TRP A 456 3.69 20.77 -10.54
CA TRP A 456 4.67 21.64 -11.19
C TRP A 456 4.64 21.61 -12.71
N TYR A 457 4.05 20.57 -13.31
CA TYR A 457 4.05 20.38 -14.76
C TYR A 457 2.70 19.92 -15.32
N ALA A 458 1.79 19.39 -14.50
CA ALA A 458 0.53 18.81 -14.97
C ALA A 458 -0.32 19.80 -15.79
N GLU A 459 -0.39 21.07 -15.36
CA GLU A 459 -1.16 22.10 -16.09
C GLU A 459 -0.60 22.39 -17.47
N LYS A 460 0.73 22.42 -17.58
CA LYS A 460 1.43 22.61 -18.85
C LYS A 460 1.13 21.45 -19.80
N ARG A 461 1.02 20.22 -19.28
CA ARG A 461 0.72 19.01 -20.06
C ARG A 461 -0.73 18.89 -20.48
N LEU A 462 -1.66 19.26 -19.62
CA LEU A 462 -3.10 18.99 -19.79
C LEU A 462 -3.87 20.23 -20.27
N GLY A 463 -3.39 21.43 -19.97
CA GLY A 463 -4.14 22.66 -20.19
C GLY A 463 -5.35 22.79 -19.24
N PRO A 464 -5.95 23.99 -19.18
CA PRO A 464 -6.91 24.36 -18.14
C PRO A 464 -8.21 23.54 -18.15
N ASP A 465 -8.66 23.08 -19.32
CA ASP A 465 -9.93 22.34 -19.41
C ASP A 465 -9.84 20.93 -18.88
N ARG A 466 -8.77 20.19 -19.17
CA ARG A 466 -8.56 18.83 -18.67
C ARG A 466 -8.21 18.80 -17.19
N MET A 467 -7.57 19.86 -16.69
CA MET A 467 -7.27 19.99 -15.25
C MET A 467 -8.52 19.96 -14.36
N LYS A 468 -9.69 20.36 -14.87
CA LYS A 468 -10.96 20.34 -14.11
C LYS A 468 -11.34 18.95 -13.57
N GLY A 469 -10.91 17.88 -14.24
CA GLY A 469 -11.14 16.50 -13.81
C GLY A 469 -9.88 15.73 -13.45
N ALA A 470 -8.73 16.41 -13.37
CA ALA A 470 -7.46 15.79 -12.97
C ALA A 470 -7.23 15.93 -11.45
N TYR A 471 -6.73 14.87 -10.81
CA TYR A 471 -6.50 14.79 -9.35
C TYR A 471 -7.72 15.27 -8.54
N ALA A 472 -8.93 15.00 -9.05
CA ALA A 472 -10.18 15.57 -8.57
C ALA A 472 -10.75 14.77 -7.38
N TYR A 473 -9.95 14.60 -6.33
CA TYR A 473 -10.24 13.68 -5.21
C TYR A 473 -11.56 13.96 -4.51
N GLN A 474 -11.85 15.24 -4.21
CA GLN A 474 -13.11 15.62 -3.57
C GLN A 474 -14.31 15.34 -4.49
N SER A 475 -14.13 15.51 -5.80
CA SER A 475 -15.17 15.22 -6.81
C SER A 475 -15.42 13.73 -6.95
N LEU A 476 -14.36 12.92 -7.03
CA LEU A 476 -14.42 11.45 -7.06
C LEU A 476 -15.07 10.89 -5.79
N LEU A 477 -14.64 11.36 -4.61
CA LEU A 477 -15.27 11.00 -3.34
C LEU A 477 -16.76 11.36 -3.33
N ASN A 478 -17.11 12.52 -3.89
CA ASN A 478 -18.50 12.95 -3.92
C ASN A 478 -19.38 12.11 -4.84
N ALA A 479 -18.85 11.68 -5.98
CA ALA A 479 -19.52 10.80 -6.92
C ALA A 479 -19.61 9.34 -6.41
N SER A 480 -18.61 8.89 -5.64
CA SER A 480 -18.52 7.52 -5.13
C SER A 480 -19.70 7.12 -4.23
N PRO A 481 -20.41 6.02 -4.53
CA PRO A 481 -21.43 5.48 -3.63
C PRO A 481 -20.83 5.13 -2.26
N GLY A 482 -21.47 5.57 -1.19
CA GLY A 482 -20.95 5.35 0.17
C GLY A 482 -19.69 6.16 0.50
N LYS A 483 -19.29 7.12 -0.35
CA LYS A 483 -18.12 8.00 -0.13
C LYS A 483 -16.85 7.20 0.14
N VAL A 484 -16.56 6.23 -0.72
CA VAL A 484 -15.37 5.38 -0.63
C VAL A 484 -14.29 5.91 -1.58
N LEU A 485 -13.12 6.25 -1.04
CA LEU A 485 -11.94 6.68 -1.80
C LEU A 485 -10.67 6.16 -1.11
N PRO A 486 -10.21 4.93 -1.42
CA PRO A 486 -8.98 4.38 -0.86
C PRO A 486 -7.78 5.22 -1.29
N LEU A 487 -6.86 5.48 -0.35
CA LEU A 487 -5.64 6.24 -0.58
C LEU A 487 -4.41 5.34 -0.48
N GLY A 488 -3.53 5.42 -1.46
CA GLY A 488 -2.24 4.75 -1.48
C GLY A 488 -1.09 5.70 -1.78
N SER A 489 0.14 5.21 -1.72
CA SER A 489 1.33 5.99 -2.09
C SER A 489 1.88 5.63 -3.46
N ASP A 490 1.67 4.40 -3.94
CA ASP A 490 2.41 3.82 -5.06
C ASP A 490 3.93 3.76 -4.81
N PHE A 491 4.33 3.59 -3.53
CA PHE A 491 5.74 3.39 -3.21
C PHE A 491 6.28 2.16 -3.98
N PRO A 492 7.53 2.21 -4.51
CA PRO A 492 8.54 3.23 -4.23
C PRO A 492 8.62 4.40 -5.22
N VAL A 493 7.58 4.62 -6.06
CA VAL A 493 7.46 5.85 -6.86
C VAL A 493 7.43 7.05 -5.92
N GLU A 494 6.57 6.98 -4.91
CA GLU A 494 6.52 7.90 -3.77
C GLU A 494 7.08 7.25 -2.49
N GLY A 495 7.11 8.02 -1.40
CA GLY A 495 7.63 7.54 -0.11
C GLY A 495 6.66 6.64 0.67
N VAL A 496 7.21 5.66 1.40
CA VAL A 496 6.45 4.69 2.24
C VAL A 496 5.69 5.35 3.40
N ASN A 497 6.09 6.55 3.84
CA ASN A 497 5.48 7.21 5.00
C ASN A 497 4.06 7.72 4.68
N PRO A 498 2.98 7.16 5.27
CA PRO A 498 1.60 7.54 4.95
C PRO A 498 1.27 9.00 5.31
N LEU A 499 2.02 9.60 6.24
CA LEU A 499 1.84 11.01 6.61
C LEU A 499 2.15 11.96 5.45
N LEU A 500 2.97 11.55 4.47
CA LEU A 500 3.17 12.31 3.23
C LEU A 500 1.88 12.36 2.42
N GLY A 501 1.22 11.21 2.25
CA GLY A 501 -0.08 11.13 1.56
C GLY A 501 -1.19 11.84 2.33
N PHE A 502 -1.21 11.73 3.67
CA PHE A 502 -2.20 12.41 4.50
C PHE A 502 -2.03 13.93 4.38
N TYR A 503 -0.79 14.43 4.49
CA TYR A 503 -0.47 15.84 4.29
C TYR A 503 -0.88 16.30 2.88
N ALA A 504 -0.47 15.60 1.83
CA ALA A 504 -0.79 15.94 0.45
C ALA A 504 -2.31 15.99 0.20
N ALA A 505 -3.07 15.06 0.78
CA ALA A 505 -4.53 15.01 0.64
C ALA A 505 -5.23 16.24 1.26
N VAL A 506 -4.78 16.70 2.43
CA VAL A 506 -5.43 17.78 3.18
C VAL A 506 -4.86 19.17 2.86
N SER A 507 -3.60 19.24 2.40
CA SER A 507 -2.89 20.50 2.14
C SER A 507 -2.81 20.82 0.66
N ARG A 508 -2.63 19.81 -0.20
CA ARG A 508 -2.22 19.93 -1.61
C ARG A 508 -1.02 20.86 -1.80
N LEU A 509 -0.08 20.79 -0.86
CA LEU A 509 1.21 21.48 -0.86
C LEU A 509 2.33 20.44 -0.99
N SER A 510 3.47 20.81 -1.55
CA SER A 510 4.70 20.04 -1.41
C SER A 510 5.20 20.06 0.03
N VAL A 511 6.14 19.19 0.36
CA VAL A 511 6.68 19.03 1.72
C VAL A 511 7.33 20.30 2.29
N ASP A 512 7.74 21.24 1.43
CA ASP A 512 8.26 22.55 1.82
C ASP A 512 7.16 23.62 2.04
N GLY A 513 5.88 23.23 1.91
CA GLY A 513 4.72 24.10 2.08
C GLY A 513 4.39 24.97 0.86
N SER A 514 4.97 24.70 -0.31
CA SER A 514 4.71 25.47 -1.54
C SER A 514 3.72 24.80 -2.49
N SER A 515 3.15 25.58 -3.42
CA SER A 515 2.40 25.08 -4.58
C SER A 515 2.35 26.16 -5.66
N PRO A 516 2.11 25.81 -6.94
CA PRO A 516 1.97 26.80 -8.01
C PRO A 516 0.77 27.74 -7.80
N HIS A 517 -0.23 27.36 -6.99
CA HIS A 517 -1.41 28.19 -6.66
C HIS A 517 -1.27 28.91 -5.30
N GLY A 518 -0.07 28.92 -4.72
CA GLY A 518 0.23 29.61 -3.47
C GLY A 518 -0.07 28.78 -2.21
N PRO A 519 -0.15 29.41 -1.03
CA PRO A 519 -0.17 28.73 0.26
C PRO A 519 -1.46 27.98 0.57
N ASN A 520 -2.52 28.22 -0.22
CA ASN A 520 -3.79 27.53 -0.06
C ASN A 520 -3.81 26.14 -0.70
N GLY A 521 -2.72 25.72 -1.37
CA GLY A 521 -2.62 24.43 -2.06
C GLY A 521 -3.07 24.48 -3.52
N TRP A 522 -2.61 23.51 -4.30
CA TRP A 522 -2.96 23.34 -5.70
C TRP A 522 -4.38 22.80 -5.85
N TYR A 523 -5.27 23.49 -6.58
CA TYR A 523 -6.72 23.18 -6.66
C TYR A 523 -7.36 22.90 -5.27
N PRO A 524 -7.47 23.92 -4.41
CA PRO A 524 -7.87 23.75 -3.00
C PRO A 524 -9.26 23.13 -2.80
N GLU A 525 -10.17 23.29 -3.76
CA GLU A 525 -11.49 22.65 -3.76
C GLU A 525 -11.44 21.12 -3.90
N GLN A 526 -10.30 20.55 -4.32
CA GLN A 526 -10.05 19.11 -4.41
C GLN A 526 -9.31 18.54 -3.19
N LYS A 527 -9.16 19.33 -2.11
CA LYS A 527 -8.65 18.85 -0.82
C LYS A 527 -9.64 17.88 -0.18
N LEU A 528 -9.10 16.88 0.51
CA LEU A 528 -9.86 16.09 1.46
C LEU A 528 -9.78 16.74 2.84
N THR A 529 -10.85 16.60 3.62
CA THR A 529 -10.78 16.84 5.07
C THR A 529 -9.88 15.79 5.74
N ARG A 530 -9.38 16.09 6.95
CA ARG A 530 -8.60 15.12 7.74
C ARG A 530 -9.34 13.83 8.00
N ALA A 531 -10.64 13.90 8.30
CA ALA A 531 -11.49 12.73 8.51
C ALA A 531 -11.60 11.87 7.24
N GLN A 532 -11.80 12.50 6.07
CA GLN A 532 -11.85 11.79 4.79
C GLN A 532 -10.50 11.17 4.41
N ALA A 533 -9.39 11.90 4.62
CA ALA A 533 -8.05 11.37 4.34
C ALA A 533 -7.72 10.17 5.24
N LEU A 534 -7.99 10.26 6.55
CA LEU A 534 -7.77 9.14 7.47
C LEU A 534 -8.66 7.94 7.12
N LYS A 535 -9.95 8.17 6.81
CA LYS A 535 -10.87 7.12 6.35
C LYS A 535 -10.37 6.45 5.06
N GLY A 536 -9.85 7.24 4.13
CA GLY A 536 -9.21 6.80 2.89
C GLY A 536 -8.03 5.84 3.11
N MET A 537 -7.22 6.13 4.12
CA MET A 537 -6.05 5.34 4.54
C MET A 537 -6.37 4.25 5.57
N THR A 538 -7.65 3.99 5.87
CA THR A 538 -8.06 3.00 6.87
C THR A 538 -9.29 2.23 6.38
N LEU A 539 -10.50 2.70 6.67
CA LEU A 539 -11.76 2.03 6.39
C LEU A 539 -12.04 1.85 4.89
N ASP A 540 -11.69 2.83 4.05
CA ASP A 540 -11.92 2.73 2.60
C ASP A 540 -10.94 1.76 1.94
N ALA A 541 -9.69 1.74 2.39
CA ALA A 541 -8.73 0.71 2.00
C ALA A 541 -9.23 -0.68 2.42
N ALA A 542 -9.73 -0.84 3.65
CA ALA A 542 -10.34 -2.10 4.10
C ALA A 542 -11.55 -2.50 3.25
N TYR A 543 -12.42 -1.55 2.89
CA TYR A 543 -13.54 -1.82 1.98
C TYR A 543 -13.06 -2.26 0.59
N ALA A 544 -12.05 -1.60 0.03
CA ALA A 544 -11.50 -1.96 -1.28
C ALA A 544 -10.85 -3.34 -1.32
N SER A 545 -10.47 -3.91 -0.16
CA SER A 545 -9.89 -5.25 -0.01
C SER A 545 -10.82 -6.27 0.65
N PHE A 546 -12.10 -5.95 0.86
CA PHE A 546 -13.11 -6.83 1.49
C PHE A 546 -12.85 -7.16 2.96
N ALA A 547 -12.14 -6.29 3.67
CA ALA A 547 -11.77 -6.45 5.07
C ALA A 547 -12.47 -5.46 6.01
N GLU A 548 -13.46 -4.69 5.53
CA GLU A 548 -14.14 -3.64 6.32
C GLU A 548 -14.90 -4.17 7.54
N THR A 549 -15.23 -5.46 7.57
CA THR A 549 -15.85 -6.11 8.73
C THR A 549 -14.88 -6.32 9.88
N ASP A 550 -13.58 -6.42 9.58
CA ASP A 550 -12.54 -6.80 10.54
C ASP A 550 -11.54 -5.69 10.81
N LEU A 551 -11.38 -4.73 9.88
CA LEU A 551 -10.31 -3.73 9.88
C LEU A 551 -10.83 -2.30 9.62
N GLY A 552 -9.91 -1.33 9.73
CA GLY A 552 -10.09 0.03 9.21
C GLY A 552 -10.86 0.99 10.14
N SER A 553 -11.39 0.52 11.27
CA SER A 553 -11.95 1.38 12.31
C SER A 553 -11.76 0.75 13.70
N LEU A 554 -11.76 1.58 14.74
CA LEU A 554 -11.65 1.14 16.13
C LEU A 554 -13.05 1.01 16.75
N VAL A 555 -13.74 -0.07 16.41
CA VAL A 555 -15.08 -0.38 16.93
C VAL A 555 -15.14 -1.82 17.46
N PRO A 556 -16.03 -2.13 18.42
CA PRO A 556 -16.16 -3.48 18.95
C PRO A 556 -16.40 -4.54 17.88
N GLY A 557 -15.74 -5.68 18.03
CA GLY A 557 -15.78 -6.82 17.09
C GLY A 557 -14.65 -6.82 16.06
N LYS A 558 -14.04 -5.66 15.78
CA LYS A 558 -12.91 -5.56 14.84
C LYS A 558 -11.58 -5.94 15.48
N LYS A 559 -10.57 -6.17 14.64
CA LYS A 559 -9.20 -6.43 15.08
C LYS A 559 -8.59 -5.17 15.70
N ALA A 560 -7.79 -5.38 16.73
CA ALA A 560 -7.04 -4.33 17.41
C ALA A 560 -5.77 -3.97 16.62
N ASP A 561 -5.98 -3.36 15.47
CA ASP A 561 -4.94 -2.73 14.65
C ASP A 561 -5.03 -1.22 14.83
N PHE A 562 -4.02 -0.62 15.46
CA PHE A 562 -3.99 0.82 15.71
C PHE A 562 -2.57 1.38 15.78
N VAL A 563 -2.46 2.69 15.61
CA VAL A 563 -1.21 3.44 15.62
C VAL A 563 -1.31 4.54 16.65
N VAL A 564 -0.24 4.74 17.41
CA VAL A 564 -0.08 5.90 18.29
C VAL A 564 0.90 6.87 17.64
N LEU A 565 0.45 8.11 17.44
CA LEU A 565 1.27 9.21 16.95
C LEU A 565 1.60 10.15 18.12
N ASP A 566 2.81 10.73 18.12
CA ASP A 566 3.27 11.65 19.19
C ASP A 566 2.46 12.95 19.29
N ARG A 567 1.72 13.28 18.23
CA ARG A 567 0.87 14.47 18.11
C ARG A 567 -0.42 14.19 17.34
N ASP A 568 -1.46 14.96 17.65
CA ASP A 568 -2.77 14.83 17.03
C ASP A 568 -2.82 15.36 15.58
N ILE A 569 -2.52 14.49 14.61
CA ILE A 569 -2.63 14.80 13.17
C ILE A 569 -4.04 15.17 12.72
N MET A 570 -5.07 15.07 13.58
CA MET A 570 -6.42 15.49 13.26
C MET A 570 -6.68 16.96 13.63
N THR A 571 -5.82 17.60 14.45
CA THR A 571 -6.05 18.96 14.97
C THR A 571 -4.83 19.89 14.91
N VAL A 572 -3.60 19.39 14.93
CA VAL A 572 -2.37 20.22 14.84
C VAL A 572 -2.34 21.07 13.56
N PRO A 573 -1.66 22.23 13.51
CA PRO A 573 -1.46 22.98 12.29
C PRO A 573 -0.96 22.12 11.12
N VAL A 574 -1.35 22.45 9.88
CA VAL A 574 -1.06 21.61 8.70
C VAL A 574 0.42 21.32 8.52
N GLY A 575 1.31 22.31 8.74
CA GLY A 575 2.76 22.12 8.66
C GLY A 575 3.32 21.13 9.69
N GLU A 576 2.71 21.04 10.87
CA GLU A 576 3.14 20.14 11.96
C GLU A 576 2.77 18.68 11.73
N ILE A 577 1.89 18.38 10.75
CA ILE A 577 1.54 17.00 10.38
C ILE A 577 2.80 16.21 9.98
N LEU A 578 3.70 16.82 9.21
CA LEU A 578 4.91 16.17 8.70
C LEU A 578 5.96 15.89 9.79
N GLU A 579 5.81 16.54 10.95
CA GLU A 579 6.67 16.32 12.10
C GLU A 579 6.16 15.19 13.00
N ALA A 580 4.93 14.73 12.80
CA ALA A 580 4.34 13.65 13.58
C ALA A 580 5.14 12.35 13.39
N LYS A 581 5.32 11.64 14.49
CA LYS A 581 6.04 10.36 14.51
C LYS A 581 5.15 9.29 15.08
N VAL A 582 5.16 8.14 14.43
CA VAL A 582 4.60 6.92 15.00
C VAL A 582 5.48 6.50 16.16
N THR A 583 4.91 6.49 17.36
CA THR A 583 5.58 5.96 18.55
C THR A 583 5.32 4.47 18.68
N THR A 584 4.18 4.00 18.18
CA THR A 584 3.73 2.63 18.40
C THR A 584 2.82 2.16 17.26
N THR A 585 3.07 0.93 16.79
CA THR A 585 2.19 0.22 15.84
C THR A 585 1.73 -1.07 16.47
N VAL A 586 0.42 -1.28 16.54
CA VAL A 586 -0.20 -2.46 17.15
C VAL A 586 -0.95 -3.22 16.08
N ILE A 587 -0.73 -4.53 16.00
CA ILE A 587 -1.37 -5.45 15.05
C ILE A 587 -1.89 -6.65 15.81
N ASP A 588 -3.17 -6.98 15.63
CA ASP A 588 -3.84 -8.05 16.37
C ASP A 588 -3.64 -7.92 17.89
N GLY A 589 -3.72 -6.68 18.41
CA GLY A 589 -3.59 -6.38 19.83
C GLY A 589 -2.17 -6.52 20.41
N LYS A 590 -1.15 -6.74 19.56
CA LYS A 590 0.25 -6.88 19.96
C LYS A 590 1.09 -5.75 19.37
N VAL A 591 2.02 -5.22 20.17
CA VAL A 591 2.99 -4.20 19.71
C VAL A 591 3.91 -4.82 18.67
N ALA A 592 3.86 -4.29 17.44
CA ALA A 592 4.70 -4.68 16.32
C ALA A 592 5.85 -3.68 16.07
N TYR A 593 5.71 -2.44 16.54
CA TYR A 593 6.76 -1.42 16.54
C TYR A 593 6.62 -0.51 17.76
N GLY A 594 7.76 -0.09 18.32
CA GLY A 594 7.80 0.82 19.45
C GLY A 594 7.39 0.19 20.78
N ALA A 595 6.79 0.98 21.65
CA ALA A 595 6.24 0.56 22.94
C ALA A 595 4.94 1.34 23.21
N LEU A 596 3.98 0.71 23.88
CA LEU A 596 2.74 1.36 24.34
C LEU A 596 2.94 2.01 25.71
#